data_AF-A0A2P9APC5-F1
#
_entry.id   AF-A0A2P9APC5-F1
#
_cell.length_a   1.000
_cell.length_b   1.000
_cell.length_c   1.000
_cell.angle_alpha   90.00
_cell.angle_beta   90.00
_cell.angle_gamma   90.00
#
_symmetry.space_group_name_H-M   'P 1'
#
loop_
_entity.id
_entity.type
_entity.pdbx_description
1 polymer ?
#
loop_
_entity_poly.entity_id
_entity_poly.type
_entity_poly.pdbx_seq_one_letter_code
_entity_poly.pdbx_strand_id
1 'polypeptide(L)'
;MTKSPAKPRKTAVPAAPTWMNPASKREFSALVAFENKWKGHATATETKQLADLIDLRCRLDGLRKLVRSALRKKDAALTISLNREINSTLDRCQRCEAQLRLVDRENTSKEYSDR
;
A
#
# COMPACT_ATOMS: atom_id res chain seq x y z
N MET A 1 -21.94 31.50 -23.60
CA MET A 1 -20.64 30.82 -23.71
C MET A 1 -20.48 29.87 -22.52
N THR A 2 -20.82 28.60 -22.70
CA THR A 2 -20.59 27.54 -21.71
C THR A 2 -19.13 27.11 -21.80
N LYS A 3 -18.34 27.38 -20.75
CA LYS A 3 -16.95 26.91 -20.66
C LYS A 3 -16.98 25.39 -20.48
N SER A 4 -16.50 24.64 -21.47
CA SER A 4 -16.28 23.20 -21.32
C SER A 4 -15.35 22.91 -20.15
N PRO A 5 -15.61 21.89 -19.32
CA PRO A 5 -14.71 21.52 -18.23
C PRO A 5 -13.35 21.12 -18.81
N ALA A 6 -12.29 21.66 -18.24
CA ALA A 6 -10.92 21.38 -18.66
C ALA A 6 -10.64 19.87 -18.56
N LYS A 7 -10.17 19.26 -19.65
CA LYS A 7 -9.75 17.85 -19.64
C LYS A 7 -8.68 17.64 -18.55
N PRO A 8 -8.75 16.56 -17.75
CA PRO A 8 -7.75 16.29 -16.73
C PRO A 8 -6.37 16.18 -17.40
N ARG A 9 -5.42 17.03 -16.99
CA ARG A 9 -4.03 16.93 -17.42
C ARG A 9 -3.51 15.57 -16.98
N LYS A 10 -3.03 14.74 -17.92
CA LYS A 10 -2.25 13.55 -17.63
C LYS A 10 -1.07 13.96 -16.76
N THR A 11 -1.15 13.74 -15.44
CA THR A 11 0.01 13.88 -14.57
C THR A 11 0.97 12.77 -14.93
N ALA A 12 2.19 13.13 -15.34
CA ALA A 12 3.24 12.16 -15.60
C ALA A 12 3.44 11.32 -14.34
N VAL A 13 3.15 10.03 -14.45
CA VAL A 13 3.40 9.02 -13.42
C VAL A 13 4.93 8.98 -13.23
N PRO A 14 5.49 9.34 -12.07
CA PRO A 14 6.92 9.24 -11.87
C PRO A 14 7.34 7.78 -12.05
N ALA A 15 8.32 7.56 -12.93
CA ALA A 15 8.86 6.22 -13.16
C ALA A 15 9.53 5.72 -11.87
N ALA A 16 9.40 4.42 -11.60
CA ALA A 16 10.07 3.79 -10.47
C ALA A 16 11.59 4.04 -10.56
N PRO A 17 12.23 4.52 -9.49
CA PRO A 17 13.66 4.78 -9.50
C PRO A 17 14.49 3.57 -9.95
N THR A 18 15.52 3.82 -10.74
CA THR A 18 16.32 2.76 -11.38
C THR A 18 17.04 1.86 -10.38
N TRP A 19 17.41 2.41 -9.21
CA TRP A 19 18.05 1.71 -8.09
C TRP A 19 17.13 0.72 -7.35
N MET A 20 15.82 0.77 -7.56
CA MET A 20 14.90 -0.16 -6.90
C MET A 20 14.99 -1.57 -7.51
N ASN A 21 14.96 -2.59 -6.65
CA ASN A 21 14.85 -3.98 -7.07
C ASN A 21 13.44 -4.27 -7.65
N PRO A 22 13.24 -5.39 -8.38
CA PRO A 22 11.96 -5.69 -9.03
C PRO A 22 10.74 -5.86 -8.10
N ALA A 23 10.95 -6.27 -6.84
CA ALA A 23 9.86 -6.37 -5.88
C ALA A 23 9.43 -4.97 -5.40
N SER A 24 10.40 -4.14 -4.99
CA SER A 24 10.16 -2.76 -4.59
C SER A 24 9.63 -1.89 -5.74
N LYS A 25 10.01 -2.17 -6.98
CA LYS A 25 9.43 -1.52 -8.17
C LYS A 25 7.94 -1.85 -8.34
N ARG A 26 7.53 -3.10 -8.08
CA ARG A 26 6.11 -3.49 -8.14
C ARG A 26 5.29 -2.77 -7.07
N GLU A 27 5.82 -2.69 -5.86
CA GLU A 27 5.19 -1.95 -4.76
C GLU A 27 5.11 -0.46 -5.05
N PHE A 28 6.22 0.15 -5.50
CA PHE A 28 6.24 1.55 -5.91
C PHE A 28 5.22 1.85 -7.02
N SER A 29 5.18 1.02 -8.06
CA SER A 29 4.20 1.18 -9.14
C SER A 29 2.76 1.03 -8.65
N ALA A 30 2.50 0.12 -7.70
CA ALA A 30 1.18 -0.02 -7.08
C ALA A 30 0.81 1.25 -6.29
N LEU A 31 1.77 1.84 -5.57
CA LEU A 31 1.59 3.09 -4.83
C LEU A 31 1.35 4.29 -5.72
N VAL A 32 2.11 4.42 -6.81
CA VAL A 32 1.92 5.52 -7.76
C VAL A 32 0.62 5.34 -8.55
N ALA A 33 0.24 4.12 -8.93
CA ALA A 33 -1.05 3.84 -9.56
C ALA A 33 -2.21 4.19 -8.61
N PHE A 34 -2.04 3.91 -7.31
CA PHE A 34 -2.98 4.27 -6.27
C PHE A 34 -3.07 5.79 -6.08
N GLU A 35 -1.94 6.48 -5.90
CA GLU A 35 -1.89 7.95 -5.75
C GLU A 35 -2.57 8.66 -6.94
N ASN A 36 -2.31 8.21 -8.18
CA ASN A 36 -2.93 8.80 -9.35
C ASN A 36 -4.43 8.48 -9.48
N LYS A 37 -4.90 7.31 -9.01
CA LYS A 37 -6.33 7.01 -8.91
C LYS A 37 -7.06 7.90 -7.91
N TRP A 38 -6.35 8.38 -6.89
CA TRP A 38 -6.94 9.10 -5.75
C TRP A 38 -6.65 10.60 -5.71
N LYS A 39 -5.89 11.13 -6.69
CA LYS A 39 -5.69 12.57 -6.87
C LYS A 39 -7.05 13.27 -7.04
N GLY A 40 -7.49 13.94 -5.98
CA GLY A 40 -8.73 14.71 -5.91
C GLY A 40 -9.82 14.14 -4.99
N HIS A 41 -9.68 12.90 -4.49
CA HIS A 41 -10.74 12.20 -3.73
C HIS A 41 -10.29 11.60 -2.39
N ALA A 42 -8.99 11.53 -2.09
CA ALA A 42 -8.49 11.06 -0.79
C ALA A 42 -8.57 12.17 0.27
N THR A 43 -9.19 11.88 1.40
CA THR A 43 -9.05 12.71 2.61
C THR A 43 -7.65 12.54 3.20
N ALA A 44 -7.16 13.54 3.95
CA ALA A 44 -5.87 13.44 4.65
C ALA A 44 -5.79 12.20 5.57
N THR A 45 -6.93 11.76 6.11
CA THR A 45 -7.06 10.55 6.93
C THR A 45 -6.77 9.28 6.13
N GLU A 46 -7.28 9.19 4.90
CA GLU A 46 -7.08 8.03 4.01
C GLU A 46 -5.65 7.95 3.49
N THR A 47 -5.02 9.10 3.20
CA THR A 47 -3.59 9.15 2.85
C THR A 47 -2.72 8.66 4.01
N LYS A 48 -3.05 9.04 5.24
CA LYS A 48 -2.35 8.57 6.45
C LYS A 48 -2.53 7.06 6.66
N GLN A 49 -3.76 6.56 6.55
CA GLN A 49 -4.04 5.12 6.68
C GLN A 49 -3.34 4.29 5.59
N LEU A 50 -3.17 4.84 4.39
CA LEU A 50 -2.38 4.22 3.34
C LEU A 50 -0.90 4.18 3.69
N ALA A 51 -0.34 5.29 4.18
CA ALA A 51 1.06 5.34 4.63
C ALA A 51 1.31 4.30 5.75
N ASP A 52 0.38 4.22 6.71
CA ASP A 52 0.44 3.24 7.80
C ASP A 52 0.43 1.79 7.24
N LEU A 53 -0.39 1.50 6.21
CA LEU A 53 -0.42 0.19 5.57
C LEU A 53 0.90 -0.15 4.87
N ILE A 54 1.52 0.81 4.20
CA ILE A 54 2.82 0.63 3.53
C ILE A 54 3.89 0.28 4.57
N ASP A 55 3.96 1.05 5.65
CA ASP A 55 4.93 0.83 6.73
C ASP A 55 4.76 -0.56 7.35
N LEU A 56 3.53 -1.00 7.60
CA LEU A 56 3.25 -2.33 8.13
C LEU A 56 3.69 -3.45 7.17
N ARG A 57 3.47 -3.29 5.86
CA ARG A 57 3.92 -4.25 4.84
C ARG A 57 5.46 -4.29 4.74
N CYS A 58 6.13 -3.15 4.77
CA CYS A 58 7.59 -3.09 4.80
C CYS A 58 8.15 -3.76 6.07
N ARG A 59 7.51 -3.54 7.23
CA ARG A 59 7.87 -4.20 8.49
C ARG A 59 7.73 -5.73 8.40
N LEU A 60 6.69 -6.26 7.78
CA LEU A 60 6.52 -7.70 7.57
C LEU A 60 7.68 -8.31 6.80
N ASP A 61 8.13 -7.66 5.74
CA ASP A 61 9.26 -8.12 4.95
C ASP A 61 10.58 -8.09 5.73
N GLY A 62 10.76 -7.06 6.58
CA GLY A 62 11.86 -7.00 7.54
C GLY A 62 11.83 -8.19 8.51
N LEU A 63 10.69 -8.43 9.16
CA LEU A 63 10.50 -9.53 10.11
C LEU A 63 10.76 -10.90 9.46
N ARG A 64 10.27 -11.14 8.24
CA ARG A 64 10.54 -12.38 7.49
C ARG A 64 12.04 -12.58 7.20
N LYS A 65 12.78 -11.51 6.91
CA LYS A 65 14.24 -11.58 6.75
C LYS A 65 14.94 -11.91 8.07
N LEU A 66 14.48 -11.32 9.18
CA LEU A 66 15.00 -11.62 10.52
C LEU A 66 14.72 -13.08 10.92
N VAL A 67 13.55 -13.63 10.61
CA VAL A 67 13.23 -15.05 10.84
C VAL A 67 14.21 -15.95 10.10
N ARG A 68 14.46 -15.70 8.81
CA ARG A 68 15.47 -16.45 8.04
C ARG A 68 16.86 -16.35 8.64
N SER A 69 17.21 -15.19 9.21
CA SER A 69 18.48 -15.00 9.91
C SER A 69 18.55 -15.80 11.21
N ALA A 70 17.50 -15.76 12.04
CA ALA A 70 17.40 -16.50 13.31
C ALA A 70 17.44 -18.02 13.09
N LEU A 71 16.73 -18.51 12.07
CA LEU A 71 16.74 -19.92 11.67
C LEU A 71 18.14 -20.41 11.29
N ARG A 72 18.91 -19.61 10.52
CA ARG A 72 20.31 -19.95 10.17
C ARG A 72 21.20 -20.00 11.41
N LYS A 73 20.94 -19.16 12.40
CA LYS A 73 21.63 -19.15 13.70
C LYS A 73 21.11 -20.21 14.68
N LYS A 74 20.09 -20.99 14.30
CA LYS A 74 19.41 -21.98 15.15
C LYS A 74 18.85 -21.39 16.45
N ASP A 75 18.50 -20.10 16.43
CA ASP A 75 17.90 -19.42 17.58
C ASP A 75 16.37 -19.64 17.58
N ALA A 76 15.95 -20.70 18.27
CA ALA A 76 14.54 -21.10 18.35
C ALA A 76 13.68 -20.06 19.10
N ALA A 77 14.21 -19.47 20.18
CA ALA A 77 13.50 -18.49 20.99
C ALA A 77 13.21 -17.22 20.17
N LEU A 78 14.21 -16.70 19.45
CA LEU A 78 14.05 -15.56 18.57
C LEU A 78 13.13 -15.86 17.39
N THR A 79 13.19 -17.07 16.84
CA THR A 79 12.29 -17.48 15.75
C THR A 79 10.83 -17.47 16.21
N ILE A 80 10.53 -17.99 17.40
CA ILE A 80 9.17 -18.00 17.96
C ILE A 80 8.68 -16.57 18.22
N SER A 81 9.53 -15.71 18.79
CA SER A 81 9.15 -14.32 19.07
C SER A 81 8.88 -13.53 17.78
N LEU A 82 9.72 -13.69 16.76
CA LEU A 82 9.54 -13.06 15.45
C LEU A 82 8.28 -13.56 14.73
N ASN A 83 7.92 -14.84 14.85
CA ASN A 83 6.67 -15.34 14.28
C ASN A 83 5.42 -14.75 14.97
N ARG A 84 5.46 -14.52 16.28
CA ARG A 84 4.39 -13.80 16.99
C ARG A 84 4.25 -12.37 16.49
N GLU A 85 5.37 -11.67 16.30
CA GLU A 85 5.39 -10.32 15.73
C GLU A 85 4.85 -10.27 14.29
N ILE A 86 5.18 -11.27 13.46
CA ILE A 86 4.64 -11.39 12.09
C ILE A 86 3.11 -11.50 12.14
N ASN A 87 2.57 -12.37 12.97
CA ASN A 87 1.12 -12.55 13.08
C ASN A 87 0.43 -11.28 13.58
N SER A 88 0.99 -10.62 14.61
CA SER A 88 0.45 -9.34 15.10
C SER A 88 0.48 -8.26 14.02
N THR A 89 1.53 -8.21 13.21
CA THR A 89 1.66 -7.23 12.12
C THR A 89 0.69 -7.54 10.98
N LEU A 90 0.47 -8.82 10.64
CA LEU A 90 -0.52 -9.26 9.66
C LEU A 90 -1.94 -8.83 10.08
N ASP A 91 -2.31 -9.04 11.34
CA ASP A 91 -3.62 -8.63 11.86
C ASP A 91 -3.82 -7.10 11.78
N ARG A 92 -2.75 -6.32 11.94
CA ARG A 92 -2.80 -4.86 11.77
C ARG A 92 -2.95 -4.47 10.30
N CYS A 93 -2.23 -5.12 9.39
CA CYS A 93 -2.39 -4.92 7.95
C CYS A 93 -3.84 -5.18 7.52
N GLN A 94 -4.42 -6.32 7.92
CA GLN A 94 -5.79 -6.68 7.57
C GLN A 94 -6.81 -5.66 8.09
N ARG A 95 -6.61 -5.13 9.32
CA ARG A 95 -7.47 -4.07 9.86
C ARG A 95 -7.34 -2.75 9.10
N CYS A 96 -6.12 -2.33 8.74
CA CYS A 96 -5.90 -1.15 7.90
C CYS A 96 -6.53 -1.32 6.51
N GLU A 97 -6.37 -2.49 5.88
CA GLU A 97 -6.99 -2.80 4.59
C GLU A 97 -8.52 -2.78 4.68
N ALA A 98 -9.09 -3.35 5.74
CA ALA A 98 -10.53 -3.34 5.99
C ALA A 98 -11.07 -1.92 6.26
N GLN A 99 -10.30 -1.05 6.91
CA GLN A 99 -10.66 0.36 7.13
C GLN A 99 -10.63 1.15 5.83
N LEU A 100 -9.66 0.86 4.96
CA LEU A 100 -9.53 1.53 3.68
C LEU A 100 -10.64 1.15 2.68
N ARG A 101 -11.42 0.06 2.93
CA ARG A 101 -12.52 -0.47 2.09
C ARG A 101 -12.37 -0.12 0.59
N LEU A 102 -11.19 -0.42 0.06
CA LEU A 102 -10.75 0.05 -1.26
C LEU A 102 -11.64 -0.47 -2.41
N VAL A 103 -12.35 -1.58 -2.17
CA VAL A 103 -13.22 -2.25 -3.13
C VAL A 103 -14.62 -1.63 -3.17
N ASP A 104 -15.15 -1.14 -2.05
CA ASP A 104 -16.54 -0.64 -1.99
C ASP A 104 -16.68 0.73 -2.66
N ARG A 105 -15.65 1.59 -2.58
CA ARG A 105 -15.69 2.90 -3.25
C ARG A 105 -15.53 2.82 -4.77
N GLU A 106 -14.79 1.83 -5.27
CA GLU A 106 -14.55 1.63 -6.71
C GLU A 106 -15.83 1.26 -7.47
N ASN A 107 -16.73 0.52 -6.82
CA ASN A 107 -18.03 0.16 -7.37
C ASN A 107 -19.01 1.36 -7.35
N THR A 108 -19.07 2.10 -6.24
CA THR A 108 -19.92 3.31 -6.18
C THR A 108 -19.46 4.44 -7.11
N SER A 109 -18.14 4.60 -7.36
CA SER A 109 -17.66 5.65 -8.26
C SER A 109 -17.91 5.36 -9.74
N LYS A 110 -17.93 4.08 -10.14
CA LYS A 110 -18.30 3.68 -11.50
C LYS A 110 -19.77 3.96 -11.80
N GLU A 111 -20.66 3.68 -10.84
CA GLU A 111 -22.10 3.95 -10.99
C GLU A 111 -22.44 5.44 -11.16
N TYR A 112 -21.63 6.35 -10.61
CA TYR A 112 -21.82 7.80 -10.76
C TYR A 112 -21.14 8.40 -12.00
N SER A 113 -20.22 7.67 -12.65
CA SER A 113 -19.54 8.12 -13.87
C SER A 113 -20.24 7.66 -15.16
N ASP A 114 -21.09 6.63 -15.08
CA ASP A 114 -21.88 6.10 -16.20
C ASP A 114 -23.32 6.68 -16.26
N ARG A 115 -23.60 7.73 -15.46
CA ARG A 115 -24.81 8.56 -15.53
C ARG A 115 -24.45 9.99 -15.94
#